data_AF-A0A3S2VHE3-F1
#
_entry.id   AF-A0A3S2VHE3-F1
#
_cell.length_a   1.000
_cell.length_b   1.000
_cell.length_c   1.000
_cell.angle_alpha   90.00
_cell.angle_beta   90.00
_cell.angle_gamma   90.00
#
_symmetry.space_group_name_H-M   'P 1'
#
loop_
_entity.id
_entity.type
_entity.pdbx_description
1 polymer ?
#
loop_
_entity_poly.entity_id
_entity_poly.type
_entity_poly.pdbx_seq_one_letter_code
_entity_poly.pdbx_strand_id
1 'polypeptide(L)'
;MYNGAQVAPVSGSSSRPAWTPDPDRYMPAATGTRWPSGSTATPWTYQTGLNYQCSKLYFGSPDYPTNDFLVPFVGFQLTEGGNAPQETQSPATDMLIDEAFFIHPDGTESPILFGGNAAATVTAATGIVYGQVTLPAALPAWSIFGIRTVYHGAVGNAFCAAYRCQRHRGEKYWGAADLASIRALAAANGPSTAALDSDALYNTTGNATNSQQMAYGPCMVLAKGWDGRPVPLVLADSLLERQEIAASADARRNMGIGRRWLDQRDPVQGSLIPIVMGVPGSKSAQELATNALKRWVMIDAIATTYNSGKNIWTFVLDWSGRNDVNATAATWAAAKTALPGTRVRGRYGAGTHIVGVTIWPTVGSTDSGRTVAAYTVATQWGATLASANAIVLASAVYNKTIDAFPAFMSDTDPTKPPGAETFPLGNVVGHPGNQDGVTTWDTMRLPTTVLQGARVMFEYSPGLFTNRTLVEKKTDYGDGTADFRVAEVLATNVQDNAMLMGHAYTAADFIHPALYHVLRTVSRIPQSEKSKFYPAA
;
A
#
# COMPACT_ATOMS: atom_id res chain seq x y z
N MET A 1 7.54 7.12 -19.51
CA MET A 1 8.53 8.17 -19.25
C MET A 1 7.78 9.49 -19.14
N TYR A 2 7.66 10.05 -17.95
CA TYR A 2 7.11 11.40 -17.77
C TYR A 2 8.29 12.38 -17.81
N ASN A 3 8.30 13.23 -18.83
CA ASN A 3 9.36 14.19 -19.07
C ASN A 3 9.35 15.24 -17.94
N GLY A 4 10.52 15.48 -17.35
CA GLY A 4 10.74 16.36 -16.21
C GLY A 4 10.59 17.83 -16.57
N ALA A 5 9.35 18.30 -16.70
CA ALA A 5 9.09 19.73 -16.68
C ALA A 5 9.32 20.26 -15.25
N GLN A 6 10.37 21.05 -15.08
CA GLN A 6 10.57 21.94 -13.93
C GLN A 6 9.30 22.76 -13.73
N VAL A 7 8.53 22.46 -12.68
CA VAL A 7 7.38 23.29 -12.30
C VAL A 7 7.93 24.48 -11.51
N ALA A 8 7.90 25.66 -12.11
CA ALA A 8 8.17 26.91 -11.43
C ALA A 8 7.15 27.10 -10.28
N PRO A 9 7.54 27.70 -9.15
CA PRO A 9 6.60 27.99 -8.06
C PRO A 9 5.59 29.03 -8.56
N VAL A 10 4.32 28.64 -8.66
CA VAL A 10 3.24 29.57 -9.00
C VAL A 10 2.93 30.39 -7.75
N SER A 11 3.52 31.59 -7.69
CA SER A 11 3.00 32.68 -6.88
C SER A 11 1.68 33.16 -7.49
N GLY A 12 0.54 32.73 -6.93
CA GLY A 12 -0.79 33.11 -7.39
C GLY A 12 -1.87 32.78 -6.35
N SER A 13 -2.58 33.82 -5.91
CA SER A 13 -3.49 33.89 -4.77
C SER A 13 -4.63 32.86 -4.73
N SER A 14 -4.68 32.08 -3.65
CA SER A 14 -5.92 31.87 -2.90
C SER A 14 -5.55 31.85 -1.42
N SER A 15 -6.07 32.80 -0.64
CA SER A 15 -5.87 32.92 0.80
C SER A 15 -6.52 31.73 1.51
N ARG A 16 -5.84 30.60 1.52
CA ARG A 16 -6.16 29.45 2.38
C ARG A 16 -5.27 29.57 3.62
N PRO A 17 -5.75 29.31 4.84
CA PRO A 17 -4.86 29.14 5.97
C PRO A 17 -4.02 27.91 5.66
N ALA A 18 -2.75 28.14 5.30
CA ALA A 18 -1.81 27.05 5.17
C ALA A 18 -1.61 26.45 6.57
N TRP A 19 -1.44 25.14 6.65
CA TRP A 19 -0.75 24.61 7.81
C TRP A 19 0.60 25.31 7.87
N THR A 20 0.92 25.93 9.00
CA THR A 20 2.15 26.71 9.12
C THR A 20 3.35 25.79 8.85
N PRO A 21 4.20 26.10 7.84
CA PRO A 21 5.41 25.33 7.60
C PRO A 21 6.24 25.23 8.88
N ASP A 22 6.83 24.06 9.09
CA ASP A 22 7.66 23.80 10.26
C ASP A 22 8.80 22.86 9.82
N PRO A 23 9.93 23.42 9.37
CA PRO A 23 11.03 22.63 8.82
C PRO A 23 11.69 21.76 9.89
N ASP A 24 11.54 22.05 11.17
CA ASP A 24 12.15 21.28 12.26
C ASP A 24 11.28 20.11 12.75
N ARG A 25 10.04 20.01 12.24
CA ARG A 25 9.09 18.96 12.59
C ARG A 25 9.31 17.72 11.73
N TYR A 26 9.47 16.57 12.36
CA TYR A 26 9.43 15.27 11.68
C TYR A 26 8.02 15.01 11.14
N MET A 27 7.90 14.83 9.83
CA MET A 27 6.66 14.51 9.12
C MET A 27 6.89 13.31 8.18
N PRO A 28 5.85 12.55 7.81
CA PRO A 28 5.94 11.44 6.86
C PRO A 28 6.69 11.79 5.59
N ALA A 29 7.72 10.99 5.31
CA ALA A 29 8.68 11.23 4.24
C ALA A 29 8.89 10.01 3.32
N ALA A 30 8.04 8.98 3.43
CA ALA A 30 8.05 7.82 2.55
C ALA A 30 6.64 7.37 2.16
N THR A 31 6.40 7.29 0.86
CA THR A 31 5.27 6.54 0.30
C THR A 31 5.43 5.04 0.56
N GLY A 32 4.33 4.29 0.55
CA GLY A 32 4.35 2.82 0.68
C GLY A 32 4.94 2.22 1.97
N THR A 33 5.13 3.02 3.02
CA THR A 33 5.44 2.52 4.38
C THR A 33 4.26 1.76 4.96
N ARG A 34 4.49 0.67 5.70
CA ARG A 34 3.41 -0.19 6.19
C ARG A 34 3.67 -0.70 7.60
N TRP A 35 2.60 -0.85 8.38
CA TRP A 35 2.64 -1.56 9.65
C TRP A 35 2.90 -3.06 9.45
N PRO A 36 3.77 -3.67 10.28
CA PRO A 36 3.87 -5.12 10.32
C PRO A 36 2.50 -5.75 10.58
N SER A 37 2.11 -6.69 9.72
CA SER A 37 0.79 -7.33 9.74
C SER A 37 0.84 -8.68 9.04
N GLY A 38 -0.03 -9.60 9.44
CA GLY A 38 -0.07 -10.93 8.83
C GLY A 38 -1.05 -11.91 9.47
N SER A 39 -0.97 -13.18 9.06
CA SER A 39 -1.81 -14.26 9.56
C SER A 39 -1.30 -14.82 10.89
N THR A 40 -2.18 -15.00 11.87
CA THR A 40 -1.86 -15.57 13.20
C THR A 40 -1.49 -17.05 13.16
N ALA A 41 -2.09 -17.82 12.25
CA ALA A 41 -2.00 -19.28 12.28
C ALA A 41 -0.66 -19.80 11.76
N THR A 42 0.07 -18.99 10.97
CA THR A 42 1.33 -19.41 10.36
C THR A 42 2.23 -18.18 10.19
N PRO A 43 2.99 -17.81 11.24
CA PRO A 43 3.87 -16.65 11.20
C PRO A 43 5.09 -16.90 10.29
N TRP A 44 5.71 -15.82 9.86
CA TRP A 44 7.00 -15.87 9.18
C TRP A 44 8.11 -16.20 10.17
N THR A 45 8.99 -17.14 9.84
CA THR A 45 10.06 -17.62 10.73
C THR A 45 11.43 -17.58 10.06
N TYR A 46 12.49 -17.51 10.87
CA TYR A 46 13.86 -17.64 10.39
C TYR A 46 14.13 -19.09 9.95
N GLN A 47 14.56 -19.30 8.71
CA GLN A 47 14.84 -20.63 8.16
C GLN A 47 16.28 -21.06 8.49
N THR A 48 16.54 -22.37 8.56
CA THR A 48 17.88 -22.93 8.78
C THR A 48 18.87 -22.42 7.73
N GLY A 49 19.99 -21.86 8.16
CA GLY A 49 21.02 -21.30 7.27
C GLY A 49 20.65 -19.97 6.62
N LEU A 50 19.49 -19.38 6.96
CA LEU A 50 18.97 -18.10 6.47
C LEU A 50 18.45 -17.24 7.64
N ASN A 51 19.06 -17.40 8.81
CA ASN A 51 18.66 -16.75 10.05
C ASN A 51 19.16 -15.31 10.17
N TYR A 52 20.16 -14.92 9.37
CA TYR A 52 20.46 -13.51 9.08
C TYR A 52 19.77 -13.13 7.79
N GLN A 53 19.02 -12.04 7.81
CA GLN A 53 18.19 -11.60 6.70
C GLN A 53 18.44 -10.13 6.39
N CYS A 54 18.33 -9.76 5.13
CA CYS A 54 18.49 -8.39 4.68
C CYS A 54 17.39 -8.01 3.71
N SER A 55 16.63 -6.97 4.02
CA SER A 55 15.68 -6.34 3.10
C SER A 55 16.30 -5.09 2.48
N LYS A 56 16.07 -4.89 1.18
CA LYS A 56 16.39 -3.65 0.46
C LYS A 56 15.12 -3.15 -0.19
N LEU A 57 14.54 -2.11 0.39
CA LEU A 57 13.24 -1.57 0.05
C LEU A 57 13.38 -0.16 -0.50
N TYR A 58 12.54 0.23 -1.44
CA TYR A 58 12.55 1.56 -2.06
C TYR A 58 11.24 2.30 -1.83
N PHE A 59 11.33 3.60 -1.57
CA PHE A 59 10.21 4.47 -1.24
C PHE A 59 10.30 5.80 -2.02
N GLY A 60 9.18 6.50 -2.17
CA GLY A 60 9.13 7.84 -2.76
C GLY A 60 9.20 8.91 -1.68
N SER A 61 10.02 9.95 -1.90
CA SER A 61 10.15 11.10 -1.00
C SER A 61 9.06 12.17 -1.24
N PRO A 62 8.82 13.10 -0.28
CA PRO A 62 7.89 14.20 -0.46
C PRO A 62 8.22 15.09 -1.66
N ASP A 63 7.28 15.96 -2.06
CA ASP A 63 7.50 16.99 -3.09
C ASP A 63 8.27 18.22 -2.57
N TYR A 64 9.12 18.02 -1.57
CA TYR A 64 10.03 18.99 -0.98
C TYR A 64 11.31 18.29 -0.50
N PRO A 65 12.47 18.98 -0.44
CA PRO A 65 13.72 18.39 0.03
C PRO A 65 13.67 18.03 1.52
N THR A 66 14.38 16.97 1.89
CA THR A 66 14.45 16.47 3.28
C THR A 66 15.88 16.00 3.58
N ASN A 67 16.37 16.12 4.82
CA ASN A 67 17.77 15.79 5.14
C ASN A 67 18.00 15.12 6.50
N ASP A 68 17.07 15.22 7.45
CA ASP A 68 17.16 14.59 8.76
C ASP A 68 15.95 13.67 8.94
N PHE A 69 16.21 12.37 9.09
CA PHE A 69 15.22 11.31 9.07
C PHE A 69 15.12 10.61 10.43
N LEU A 70 13.89 10.28 10.80
CA LEU A 70 13.53 9.43 11.93
C LEU A 70 12.79 8.19 11.38
N VAL A 71 13.30 7.01 11.70
CA VAL A 71 12.92 5.74 11.09
C VAL A 71 12.55 4.74 12.19
N PRO A 72 11.28 4.66 12.59
CA PRO A 72 10.85 3.72 13.62
C PRO A 72 10.79 2.26 13.14
N PHE A 73 11.23 1.34 13.99
CA PHE A 73 11.08 -0.11 13.85
C PHE A 73 10.33 -0.66 15.07
N VAL A 74 9.46 -1.64 14.86
CA VAL A 74 8.54 -2.14 15.90
C VAL A 74 8.66 -3.64 16.12
N GLY A 75 8.47 -4.06 17.37
CA GLY A 75 8.49 -5.46 17.83
C GLY A 75 7.11 -6.11 17.90
N PHE A 76 6.08 -5.49 17.31
CA PHE A 76 4.71 -6.01 17.28
C PHE A 76 4.13 -5.98 15.86
N GLN A 77 3.07 -6.77 15.64
CA GLN A 77 2.32 -6.84 14.40
C GLN A 77 0.82 -6.68 14.66
N LEU A 78 0.11 -6.40 13.58
CA LEU A 78 -1.34 -6.28 13.57
C LEU A 78 -1.98 -7.50 12.95
N THR A 79 -3.11 -7.91 13.52
CA THR A 79 -4.00 -8.88 12.88
C THR A 79 -4.56 -8.33 11.59
N GLU A 80 -4.58 -9.14 10.54
CA GLU A 80 -5.41 -8.93 9.36
C GLU A 80 -6.73 -9.71 9.45
N GLY A 81 -7.78 -9.25 8.78
CA GLY A 81 -9.07 -9.93 8.70
C GLY A 81 -9.98 -9.68 9.90
N GLY A 82 -10.64 -10.74 10.41
CA GLY A 82 -11.82 -10.63 11.27
C GLY A 82 -11.69 -9.76 12.53
N ASN A 83 -10.49 -9.71 13.12
CA ASN A 83 -10.17 -8.96 14.34
C ASN A 83 -9.26 -7.74 14.09
N ALA A 84 -9.02 -7.34 12.84
CA ALA A 84 -8.15 -6.23 12.53
C ALA A 84 -8.71 -4.87 13.02
N PRO A 85 -7.89 -4.00 13.65
CA PRO A 85 -6.42 -4.01 13.69
C PRO A 85 -5.85 -4.34 15.07
N GLN A 86 -6.20 -5.47 15.68
CA GLN A 86 -5.61 -5.86 16.97
C GLN A 86 -4.09 -6.00 16.89
N GLU A 87 -3.38 -5.46 17.87
CA GLU A 87 -1.92 -5.49 17.99
C GLU A 87 -1.47 -6.57 18.98
N THR A 88 -2.13 -7.72 18.90
CA THR A 88 -1.90 -8.91 19.73
C THR A 88 -0.96 -9.91 19.07
N GLN A 89 -0.62 -9.69 17.79
CA GLN A 89 0.36 -10.50 17.09
C GLN A 89 1.76 -10.00 17.40
N SER A 90 2.64 -10.84 17.90
CA SER A 90 4.02 -10.47 18.19
C SER A 90 4.91 -11.71 18.18
N PRO A 91 6.18 -11.59 17.77
CA PRO A 91 7.14 -12.66 17.98
C PRO A 91 7.30 -12.93 19.47
N ALA A 92 7.68 -14.16 19.84
CA ALA A 92 7.99 -14.52 21.23
C ALA A 92 9.37 -14.05 21.68
N THR A 93 10.20 -13.60 20.74
CA THR A 93 11.56 -13.11 20.97
C THR A 93 11.77 -11.77 20.30
N ASP A 94 12.74 -11.02 20.79
CA ASP A 94 13.08 -9.70 20.27
C ASP A 94 13.49 -9.76 18.80
N MET A 95 13.26 -8.64 18.10
CA MET A 95 13.81 -8.42 16.77
C MET A 95 15.20 -7.80 16.91
N LEU A 96 16.23 -8.47 16.38
CA LEU A 96 17.61 -8.00 16.46
C LEU A 96 17.98 -7.34 15.13
N ILE A 97 18.17 -6.02 15.14
CA ILE A 97 18.68 -5.25 14.00
C ILE A 97 20.19 -5.16 14.16
N ASP A 98 20.95 -5.70 13.19
CA ASP A 98 22.40 -5.61 13.18
C ASP A 98 22.88 -4.28 12.61
N GLU A 99 22.22 -3.83 11.54
CA GLU A 99 22.54 -2.58 10.84
C GLU A 99 21.39 -2.15 9.92
N ALA A 100 21.24 -0.85 9.75
CA ALA A 100 20.33 -0.26 8.78
C ALA A 100 20.99 0.91 8.06
N PHE A 101 20.68 1.07 6.77
CA PHE A 101 21.23 2.12 5.93
C PHE A 101 20.13 2.81 5.15
N PHE A 102 20.24 4.13 5.06
CA PHE A 102 19.53 4.95 4.09
C PHE A 102 20.30 4.94 2.77
N ILE A 103 19.64 4.65 1.67
CA ILE A 103 20.22 4.62 0.32
C ILE A 103 19.74 5.86 -0.44
N HIS A 104 20.65 6.80 -0.71
CA HIS A 104 20.37 7.98 -1.51
C HIS A 104 20.16 7.59 -3.00
N PRO A 105 19.42 8.38 -3.82
CA PRO A 105 19.19 8.08 -5.23
C PRO A 105 20.47 7.87 -6.07
N ASP A 106 21.61 8.43 -5.64
CA ASP A 106 22.91 8.21 -6.29
C ASP A 106 23.60 6.89 -5.88
N GLY A 107 22.98 6.10 -4.99
CA GLY A 107 23.49 4.83 -4.49
C GLY A 107 24.30 4.94 -3.19
N THR A 108 24.56 6.15 -2.67
CA THR A 108 25.31 6.34 -1.42
C THR A 108 24.52 5.80 -0.23
N GLU A 109 25.20 5.04 0.63
CA GLU A 109 24.62 4.52 1.87
C GLU A 109 25.05 5.34 3.09
N SER A 110 24.07 5.84 3.85
CA SER A 110 24.27 6.53 5.12
C SER A 110 23.73 5.66 6.26
N PRO A 111 24.51 5.37 7.31
CA PRO A 111 24.04 4.53 8.40
C PRO A 111 22.88 5.17 9.16
N ILE A 112 21.86 4.37 9.45
CA ILE A 112 20.78 4.71 10.37
C ILE A 112 21.21 4.25 11.75
N LEU A 113 21.33 5.18 12.70
CA LEU A 113 21.83 4.91 14.04
C LEU A 113 20.72 4.94 15.08
N PHE A 114 20.77 4.03 16.04
CA PHE A 114 19.85 3.89 17.15
C PHE A 114 20.53 4.36 18.44
N GLY A 115 20.28 5.61 18.83
CA GLY A 115 20.97 6.24 19.96
C GLY A 115 22.50 6.29 19.78
N GLY A 116 22.96 6.44 18.53
CA GLY A 116 24.39 6.44 18.17
C GLY A 116 24.98 5.07 17.81
N ASN A 117 24.24 3.98 17.99
CA ASN A 117 24.70 2.62 17.67
C ASN A 117 24.14 2.13 16.33
N ALA A 118 24.88 1.30 15.59
CA ALA A 118 24.38 0.70 14.35
C ALA A 118 23.32 -0.40 14.58
N ALA A 119 23.45 -1.13 15.69
CA ALA A 119 22.58 -2.23 16.06
C ALA A 119 21.52 -1.79 17.09
N ALA A 120 20.39 -2.48 17.10
CA ALA A 120 19.33 -2.29 18.08
C ALA A 120 18.54 -3.57 18.36
N THR A 121 18.10 -3.72 19.60
CA THR A 121 17.14 -4.76 20.01
C THR A 121 15.77 -4.14 20.10
N VAL A 122 14.81 -4.62 19.30
CA VAL A 122 13.41 -4.22 19.37
C VAL A 122 12.66 -5.24 20.21
N THR A 123 12.35 -4.87 21.45
CA THR A 123 11.68 -5.76 22.41
C THR A 123 10.40 -6.35 21.82
N ALA A 124 10.24 -7.66 21.98
CA ALA A 124 9.06 -8.39 21.54
C ALA A 124 7.77 -7.77 22.09
N ALA A 125 6.75 -7.69 21.25
CA ALA A 125 5.40 -7.23 21.54
C ALA A 125 5.20 -5.76 21.96
N THR A 126 6.21 -5.08 22.47
CA THR A 126 6.07 -3.72 23.02
C THR A 126 7.14 -2.75 22.52
N GLY A 127 8.29 -3.28 22.08
CA GLY A 127 9.45 -2.48 21.71
C GLY A 127 9.21 -1.64 20.48
N ILE A 128 9.70 -0.40 20.56
CA ILE A 128 9.84 0.52 19.44
C ILE A 128 11.25 1.10 19.57
N VAL A 129 12.02 1.04 18.49
CA VAL A 129 13.32 1.73 18.41
C VAL A 129 13.27 2.75 17.29
N TYR A 130 13.96 3.87 17.49
CA TYR A 130 13.97 4.99 16.56
C TYR A 130 15.36 5.13 15.95
N GLY A 131 15.48 4.73 14.69
CA GLY A 131 16.69 4.98 13.91
C GLY A 131 16.72 6.44 13.45
N GLN A 132 17.91 7.05 13.45
CA GLN A 132 18.11 8.42 12.97
C GLN A 132 19.23 8.47 11.95
N VAL A 133 19.05 9.30 10.93
CA VAL A 133 20.10 9.58 9.94
C VAL A 133 19.97 11.01 9.43
N THR A 134 21.09 11.73 9.45
CA THR A 134 21.21 13.03 8.77
C THR A 134 22.05 12.83 7.52
N LEU A 135 21.49 13.17 6.37
CA LEU A 135 22.16 13.01 5.09
C LEU A 135 23.18 14.14 4.87
N PRO A 136 24.37 13.84 4.31
CA PRO A 136 25.36 14.86 3.96
C PRO A 136 24.85 15.86 2.91
N ALA A 137 23.96 15.40 2.03
CA ALA A 137 23.23 16.20 1.07
C ALA A 137 21.73 15.95 1.24
N ALA A 138 20.91 17.00 1.11
CA ALA A 138 19.47 16.84 1.17
C ALA A 138 18.99 15.89 0.09
N LEU A 139 18.11 14.95 0.47
CA LEU A 139 17.37 14.12 -0.45
C LEU A 139 16.54 15.03 -1.36
N PRO A 140 16.68 14.91 -2.70
CA PRO A 140 15.89 15.71 -3.62
C PRO A 140 14.39 15.50 -3.44
N ALA A 141 13.63 16.57 -3.65
CA ALA A 141 12.18 16.51 -3.77
C ALA A 141 11.78 15.48 -4.84
N TRP A 142 10.72 14.74 -4.57
CA TRP A 142 10.10 13.82 -5.51
C TRP A 142 11.03 12.72 -6.06
N SER A 143 11.93 12.22 -5.22
CA SER A 143 12.91 11.19 -5.58
C SER A 143 12.54 9.80 -5.05
N ILE A 144 13.24 8.77 -5.54
CA ILE A 144 13.17 7.41 -5.01
C ILE A 144 14.42 7.16 -4.17
N PHE A 145 14.25 6.80 -2.91
CA PHE A 145 15.33 6.44 -2.00
C PHE A 145 15.10 5.04 -1.44
N GLY A 146 16.13 4.44 -0.87
CA GLY A 146 16.05 3.10 -0.29
C GLY A 146 16.30 3.06 1.21
N ILE A 147 15.83 1.99 1.85
CA ILE A 147 16.29 1.57 3.17
C ILE A 147 16.70 0.11 3.08
N ARG A 148 17.91 -0.17 3.54
CA ARG A 148 18.42 -1.52 3.70
C ARG A 148 18.47 -1.87 5.17
N THR A 149 17.89 -2.99 5.57
CA THR A 149 17.84 -3.43 6.98
C THR A 149 18.36 -4.86 7.08
N VAL A 150 19.41 -5.06 7.89
CA VAL A 150 19.95 -6.37 8.24
C VAL A 150 19.48 -6.71 9.65
N TYR A 151 18.91 -7.89 9.81
CA TYR A 151 18.34 -8.37 11.06
C TYR A 151 18.47 -9.89 11.18
N HIS A 152 18.42 -10.39 12.41
CA HIS A 152 18.50 -11.83 12.64
C HIS A 152 17.65 -12.29 13.83
N GLY A 153 17.56 -13.61 13.95
CA GLY A 153 17.00 -14.29 15.10
C GLY A 153 17.37 -15.77 15.09
N ALA A 154 16.93 -16.52 16.10
CA ALA A 154 17.13 -17.96 16.10
C ALA A 154 16.26 -18.63 15.04
N VAL A 155 16.77 -19.71 14.44
CA VAL A 155 16.02 -20.54 13.49
C VAL A 155 14.72 -21.03 14.13
N GLY A 156 13.62 -20.93 13.38
CA GLY A 156 12.28 -21.30 13.83
C GLY A 156 11.54 -20.20 14.59
N ASN A 157 12.23 -19.16 15.08
CA ASN A 157 11.55 -18.04 15.74
C ASN A 157 10.78 -17.21 14.72
N ALA A 158 9.59 -16.76 15.13
CA ALA A 158 8.79 -15.83 14.36
C ALA A 158 9.41 -14.43 14.34
N PHE A 159 9.12 -13.66 13.31
CA PHE A 159 9.56 -12.27 13.19
C PHE A 159 8.44 -11.33 12.70
N CYS A 160 8.58 -10.03 13.00
CA CYS A 160 7.72 -8.97 12.48
C CYS A 160 7.89 -8.79 10.97
N ALA A 161 6.83 -8.99 10.18
CA ALA A 161 6.92 -8.83 8.72
C ALA A 161 5.95 -7.75 8.22
N ALA A 162 6.43 -6.90 7.31
CA ALA A 162 5.66 -5.77 6.79
C ALA A 162 5.66 -5.68 5.26
N TYR A 163 6.69 -6.17 4.58
CA TYR A 163 6.92 -5.81 3.19
C TYR A 163 7.10 -7.00 2.27
N ARG A 164 6.20 -7.17 1.29
CA ARG A 164 6.52 -7.95 0.09
C ARG A 164 7.54 -7.20 -0.77
N CYS A 165 8.55 -7.92 -1.23
CA CYS A 165 9.60 -7.38 -2.09
C CYS A 165 9.06 -7.10 -3.50
N GLN A 166 9.37 -5.93 -4.06
CA GLN A 166 8.91 -5.50 -5.39
C GLN A 166 10.08 -5.52 -6.39
N ARG A 167 10.37 -6.70 -6.93
CA ARG A 167 11.55 -6.95 -7.80
C ARG A 167 11.71 -5.98 -8.95
N HIS A 168 10.61 -5.63 -9.62
CA HIS A 168 10.59 -4.70 -10.76
C HIS A 168 10.99 -3.26 -10.39
N ARG A 169 11.11 -2.94 -9.10
CA ARG A 169 11.64 -1.67 -8.59
C ARG A 169 13.07 -1.78 -8.09
N GLY A 170 13.72 -2.92 -8.31
CA GLY A 170 15.08 -3.18 -7.84
C GLY A 170 15.17 -3.68 -6.40
N GLU A 171 14.05 -3.83 -5.68
CA GLU A 171 14.04 -4.34 -4.30
C GLU A 171 14.60 -5.77 -4.22
N LYS A 172 15.12 -6.12 -3.03
CA LYS A 172 15.77 -7.41 -2.76
C LYS A 172 15.46 -7.94 -1.37
N TYR A 173 15.50 -9.26 -1.24
CA TYR A 173 15.41 -9.96 0.03
C TYR A 173 16.43 -11.10 0.07
N TRP A 174 17.44 -10.96 0.93
CA TRP A 174 18.52 -11.93 1.07
C TRP A 174 18.47 -12.61 2.43
N GLY A 175 19.01 -13.83 2.48
CA GLY A 175 19.22 -14.61 3.69
C GLY A 175 20.55 -15.34 3.67
N ALA A 176 21.19 -15.47 4.84
CA ALA A 176 22.42 -16.21 5.06
C ALA A 176 22.53 -16.74 6.49
N ALA A 177 23.56 -17.55 6.76
CA ALA A 177 23.77 -18.18 8.05
C ALA A 177 24.42 -17.25 9.09
N ASP A 178 25.11 -16.20 8.64
CA ASP A 178 25.87 -15.28 9.48
C ASP A 178 25.89 -13.84 8.92
N LEU A 179 26.31 -12.89 9.76
CA LEU A 179 26.36 -11.46 9.45
C LEU A 179 27.35 -11.11 8.33
N ALA A 180 28.49 -11.79 8.23
CA ALA A 180 29.48 -11.49 7.20
C ALA A 180 28.97 -11.91 5.81
N SER A 181 28.34 -13.08 5.74
CA SER A 181 27.74 -13.62 4.53
C SER A 181 26.57 -12.76 4.04
N ILE A 182 25.67 -12.31 4.91
CA ILE A 182 24.56 -11.44 4.49
C ILE A 182 25.06 -10.06 4.02
N ARG A 183 26.11 -9.52 4.64
CA ARG A 183 26.79 -8.30 4.18
C ARG A 183 27.39 -8.46 2.80
N ALA A 184 28.05 -9.59 2.53
CA ALA A 184 28.60 -9.89 1.22
C ALA A 184 27.51 -9.96 0.14
N LEU A 185 26.36 -10.59 0.44
CA LEU A 185 25.21 -10.61 -0.48
C LEU A 185 24.65 -9.21 -0.75
N ALA A 186 24.48 -8.40 0.31
CA ALA A 186 23.99 -7.03 0.20
C ALA A 186 24.94 -6.14 -0.64
N ALA A 187 26.25 -6.25 -0.42
CA ALA A 187 27.26 -5.52 -1.17
C ALA A 187 27.33 -5.95 -2.65
N ALA A 188 27.19 -7.26 -2.92
CA ALA A 188 27.12 -7.77 -4.29
C ALA A 188 25.86 -7.31 -5.04
N ASN A 189 24.79 -6.94 -4.31
CA ASN A 189 23.52 -6.47 -4.85
C ASN A 189 22.95 -7.40 -5.94
N GLY A 190 23.17 -8.71 -5.77
CA GLY A 190 22.67 -9.75 -6.68
C GLY A 190 21.17 -10.02 -6.54
N PRO A 191 20.64 -11.04 -7.23
CA PRO A 191 19.26 -11.49 -7.06
C PRO A 191 18.90 -11.83 -5.61
N SER A 192 17.61 -11.75 -5.24
CA SER A 192 17.11 -12.18 -3.93
C SER A 192 17.43 -13.67 -3.68
N THR A 193 17.51 -14.07 -2.42
CA THR A 193 17.64 -15.49 -2.06
C THR A 193 16.34 -16.22 -2.44
N ALA A 194 16.44 -17.20 -3.34
CA ALA A 194 15.27 -17.87 -3.91
C ALA A 194 14.31 -18.50 -2.88
N ALA A 195 14.84 -18.95 -1.73
CA ALA A 195 14.02 -19.49 -0.64
C ALA A 195 13.16 -18.45 0.08
N LEU A 196 13.58 -17.17 0.08
CA LEU A 196 12.85 -16.06 0.69
C LEU A 196 12.02 -15.28 -0.34
N ASP A 197 12.40 -15.31 -1.60
CA ASP A 197 11.70 -14.61 -2.68
C ASP A 197 11.54 -15.55 -3.88
N SER A 198 10.70 -16.57 -3.73
CA SER A 198 10.51 -17.62 -4.74
C SER A 198 9.62 -17.13 -5.89
N ASP A 199 9.89 -17.62 -7.12
CA ASP A 199 9.07 -17.30 -8.29
C ASP A 199 7.64 -17.81 -8.18
N ALA A 200 7.47 -18.97 -7.55
CA ALA A 200 6.18 -19.65 -7.37
C ALA A 200 5.22 -18.88 -6.46
N LEU A 201 5.75 -18.10 -5.51
CA LEU A 201 4.95 -17.32 -4.57
C LEU A 201 5.01 -15.82 -4.84
N TYR A 202 5.78 -15.35 -5.83
CA TYR A 202 5.83 -13.93 -6.15
C TYR A 202 4.44 -13.39 -6.48
N ASN A 203 4.10 -12.21 -5.93
CA ASN A 203 2.82 -11.54 -6.17
C ASN A 203 1.57 -12.26 -5.61
N THR A 204 1.75 -13.21 -4.68
CA THR A 204 0.65 -13.93 -4.00
C THR A 204 0.42 -13.40 -2.59
N THR A 205 -0.85 -13.29 -2.20
CA THR A 205 -1.31 -12.84 -0.87
C THR A 205 -1.86 -14.03 -0.09
N GLY A 206 -1.61 -14.08 1.22
CA GLY A 206 -1.95 -15.23 2.05
C GLY A 206 -1.11 -15.28 3.34
N ASN A 207 -0.84 -16.49 3.84
CA ASN A 207 -0.03 -16.75 5.04
C ASN A 207 1.37 -17.23 4.68
N ALA A 208 2.15 -17.65 5.69
CA ALA A 208 3.54 -18.02 5.48
C ALA A 208 3.80 -19.25 4.57
N THR A 209 2.76 -20.04 4.26
CA THR A 209 2.89 -21.25 3.43
C THR A 209 2.44 -21.10 1.99
N ASN A 210 1.66 -20.06 1.67
CA ASN A 210 1.02 -19.90 0.36
C ASN A 210 1.09 -18.48 -0.18
N SER A 211 1.97 -17.64 0.39
CA SER A 211 2.12 -16.25 -0.05
C SER A 211 3.58 -15.83 -0.19
N GLN A 212 3.80 -14.76 -0.94
CA GLN A 212 5.12 -14.14 -1.03
C GLN A 212 5.61 -13.80 0.38
N GLN A 213 6.84 -14.21 0.71
CA GLN A 213 7.44 -13.89 2.00
C GLN A 213 7.55 -12.39 2.19
N MET A 214 7.17 -11.96 3.39
CA MET A 214 7.27 -10.57 3.81
C MET A 214 8.57 -10.38 4.61
N ALA A 215 9.29 -9.31 4.30
CA ALA A 215 10.48 -8.92 5.03
C ALA A 215 10.14 -7.97 6.18
N TYR A 216 11.02 -7.95 7.19
CA TYR A 216 11.06 -6.89 8.20
C TYR A 216 11.63 -5.59 7.61
N GLY A 217 11.22 -4.47 8.17
CA GLY A 217 11.65 -3.14 7.74
C GLY A 217 11.02 -2.04 8.61
N PRO A 218 11.26 -0.77 8.28
CA PRO A 218 10.75 0.36 9.04
C PRO A 218 9.22 0.40 8.98
N CYS A 219 8.51 0.69 10.08
CA CYS A 219 7.05 0.82 10.01
C CYS A 219 6.61 2.19 9.46
N MET A 220 7.47 3.18 9.58
CA MET A 220 7.31 4.54 9.07
C MET A 220 8.68 5.12 8.71
N VAL A 221 8.69 6.16 7.90
CA VAL A 221 9.86 7.01 7.67
C VAL A 221 9.39 8.44 7.76
N LEU A 222 9.99 9.20 8.66
CA LEU A 222 9.71 10.60 8.90
C LEU A 222 10.95 11.43 8.56
N ALA A 223 10.77 12.67 8.17
CA ALA A 223 11.88 13.60 7.99
C ALA A 223 11.49 15.04 8.33
N LYS A 224 12.51 15.84 8.64
CA LYS A 224 12.44 17.30 8.72
C LYS A 224 12.47 17.92 7.32
N GLY A 225 12.04 19.17 7.22
CA GLY A 225 11.92 19.94 5.98
C GLY A 225 10.48 20.20 5.53
N TRP A 226 9.49 19.94 6.39
CA TRP A 226 8.08 20.08 6.05
C TRP A 226 7.68 21.52 5.69
N ASP A 227 7.02 21.65 4.55
CA ASP A 227 6.73 22.92 3.86
C ASP A 227 5.30 23.45 4.08
N GLY A 228 4.55 22.87 5.02
CA GLY A 228 3.18 23.29 5.32
C GLY A 228 2.08 22.61 4.49
N ARG A 229 2.42 21.65 3.62
CA ARG A 229 1.40 20.84 2.93
C ARG A 229 0.65 19.90 3.89
N PRO A 230 -0.65 19.60 3.68
CA PRO A 230 -1.39 18.71 4.56
C PRO A 230 -0.76 17.32 4.65
N VAL A 231 -0.73 16.77 5.85
CA VAL A 231 -0.27 15.40 6.08
C VAL A 231 -1.41 14.62 6.73
N PRO A 232 -2.03 13.68 6.00
CA PRO A 232 -3.14 12.90 6.53
C PRO A 232 -2.66 11.81 7.49
N LEU A 233 -3.31 11.73 8.66
CA LEU A 233 -3.49 10.48 9.38
C LEU A 233 -4.70 9.76 8.78
N VAL A 234 -4.47 8.68 8.05
CA VAL A 234 -5.53 7.97 7.32
C VAL A 234 -6.05 6.80 8.14
N LEU A 235 -7.32 6.85 8.51
CA LEU A 235 -8.07 5.71 9.04
C LEU A 235 -8.58 4.92 7.83
N ALA A 236 -8.22 3.64 7.72
CA ALA A 236 -8.43 2.88 6.49
C ALA A 236 -8.50 1.37 6.72
N ASP A 237 -8.71 0.64 5.63
CA ASP A 237 -8.57 -0.80 5.50
C ASP A 237 -7.82 -1.18 4.20
N SER A 238 -8.00 -2.42 3.72
CA SER A 238 -7.35 -2.92 2.51
C SER A 238 -7.67 -2.13 1.24
N LEU A 239 -8.74 -1.34 1.17
CA LEU A 239 -9.11 -0.62 -0.04
C LEU A 239 -8.22 0.63 -0.28
N LEU A 240 -7.57 1.17 0.76
CA LEU A 240 -6.65 2.31 0.63
C LEU A 240 -5.33 1.92 -0.06
N GLU A 241 -4.74 0.81 0.37
CA GLU A 241 -3.39 0.38 -0.04
C GLU A 241 -3.40 -0.88 -0.92
N ARG A 242 -4.53 -1.60 -1.01
CA ARG A 242 -4.67 -2.94 -1.59
C ARG A 242 -3.92 -3.99 -0.76
N GLN A 243 -4.46 -5.21 -0.63
CA GLN A 243 -3.67 -6.35 -0.13
C GLN A 243 -2.50 -6.56 -1.09
N GLU A 244 -1.28 -6.29 -0.64
CA GLU A 244 -0.04 -6.18 -1.42
C GLU A 244 0.12 -7.19 -2.56
N ILE A 245 -0.24 -6.75 -3.77
CA ILE A 245 0.10 -7.44 -5.01
C ILE A 245 1.37 -6.76 -5.52
N ALA A 246 2.51 -7.32 -5.14
CA ALA A 246 3.84 -6.75 -5.30
C ALA A 246 4.08 -6.22 -6.73
N ALA A 247 3.73 -6.98 -7.76
CA ALA A 247 3.95 -6.64 -9.16
C ALA A 247 3.19 -5.39 -9.65
N SER A 248 2.18 -4.94 -8.90
CA SER A 248 1.30 -3.83 -9.25
C SER A 248 1.63 -2.50 -8.55
N ALA A 249 2.71 -2.47 -7.78
CA ALA A 249 3.20 -1.23 -7.20
C ALA A 249 3.68 -0.26 -8.29
N ASP A 250 3.46 1.04 -8.10
CA ASP A 250 4.13 2.04 -8.92
C ASP A 250 5.60 2.23 -8.51
N ALA A 251 6.33 3.07 -9.24
CA ALA A 251 7.73 3.38 -8.94
C ALA A 251 7.96 3.90 -7.51
N ARG A 252 6.92 4.47 -6.88
CA ARG A 252 6.92 5.02 -5.52
C ARG A 252 6.26 4.08 -4.51
N ARG A 253 6.14 2.78 -4.82
CA ARG A 253 5.61 1.73 -3.92
C ARG A 253 4.09 1.80 -3.67
N ASN A 254 3.34 2.71 -4.30
CA ASN A 254 1.90 2.78 -4.08
C ASN A 254 1.15 1.71 -4.88
N MET A 255 0.21 1.01 -4.24
CA MET A 255 -0.56 -0.08 -4.87
C MET A 255 -2.06 0.21 -4.95
N GLY A 256 -2.65 0.82 -3.92
CA GLY A 256 -4.08 1.11 -3.83
C GLY A 256 -4.50 2.52 -4.28
N ILE A 257 -5.83 2.73 -4.33
CA ILE A 257 -6.45 3.97 -4.83
C ILE A 257 -6.05 5.17 -3.97
N GLY A 258 -6.21 5.06 -2.64
CA GLY A 258 -6.00 6.20 -1.75
C GLY A 258 -4.56 6.69 -1.74
N ARG A 259 -3.58 5.79 -1.66
CA ARG A 259 -2.16 6.16 -1.71
C ARG A 259 -1.77 6.79 -3.05
N ARG A 260 -2.19 6.21 -4.17
CA ARG A 260 -1.91 6.77 -5.50
C ARG A 260 -2.55 8.14 -5.71
N TRP A 261 -3.78 8.33 -5.23
CA TRP A 261 -4.48 9.61 -5.35
C TRP A 261 -3.85 10.71 -4.46
N LEU A 262 -3.47 10.37 -3.23
CA LEU A 262 -2.76 11.29 -2.33
C LEU A 262 -1.37 11.65 -2.88
N ASP A 263 -0.65 10.66 -3.42
CA ASP A 263 0.69 10.86 -3.96
C ASP A 263 0.70 11.52 -5.36
N GLN A 264 -0.41 11.53 -6.10
CA GLN A 264 -0.45 12.23 -7.38
C GLN A 264 -0.13 13.73 -7.20
N ARG A 265 0.95 14.19 -7.84
CA ARG A 265 1.28 15.62 -7.88
C ARG A 265 0.25 16.36 -8.72
N ASP A 266 -0.26 17.45 -8.17
CA ASP A 266 -0.90 18.50 -8.94
C ASP A 266 -0.25 19.85 -8.62
N PRO A 267 -0.32 20.84 -9.53
CA PRO A 267 0.35 22.13 -9.35
C PRO A 267 -0.10 22.94 -8.12
N VAL A 268 -1.25 22.59 -7.52
CA VAL A 268 -1.84 23.32 -6.41
C VAL A 268 -1.55 22.64 -5.07
N GLN A 269 -1.68 21.31 -4.98
CA GLN A 269 -1.63 20.58 -3.70
C GLN A 269 -0.32 19.79 -3.54
N GLY A 270 0.34 19.44 -4.64
CA GLY A 270 1.47 18.51 -4.63
C GLY A 270 1.08 17.10 -4.19
N SER A 271 2.10 16.31 -3.83
CA SER A 271 1.91 15.00 -3.22
C SER A 271 1.78 15.11 -1.70
N LEU A 272 0.88 14.30 -1.14
CA LEU A 272 0.64 14.22 0.30
C LEU A 272 0.99 12.81 0.77
N ILE A 273 2.04 12.69 1.59
CA ILE A 273 2.45 11.39 2.13
C ILE A 273 1.65 11.09 3.41
N PRO A 274 0.82 10.03 3.44
CA PRO A 274 0.00 9.70 4.58
C PRO A 274 0.75 8.93 5.68
N ILE A 275 0.25 9.03 6.90
CA ILE A 275 0.36 7.95 7.90
C ILE A 275 -0.86 7.07 7.73
N VAL A 276 -0.67 5.81 7.34
CA VAL A 276 -1.78 4.87 7.16
C VAL A 276 -1.97 4.05 8.42
N MET A 277 -3.14 4.15 9.05
CA MET A 277 -3.52 3.39 10.24
C MET A 277 -4.33 2.13 9.91
N GLY A 278 -4.64 1.86 8.64
CA GLY A 278 -5.32 0.65 8.24
C GLY A 278 -4.38 -0.54 8.01
N VAL A 279 -4.88 -1.75 8.25
CA VAL A 279 -4.37 -3.00 7.65
C VAL A 279 -5.55 -3.74 7.02
N PRO A 280 -5.33 -4.77 6.19
CA PRO A 280 -6.43 -5.53 5.62
C PRO A 280 -7.42 -6.06 6.66
N GLY A 281 -8.72 -5.80 6.43
CA GLY A 281 -9.79 -6.18 7.35
C GLY A 281 -10.08 -5.19 8.49
N SER A 282 -9.30 -4.10 8.64
CA SER A 282 -9.50 -3.12 9.71
C SER A 282 -10.94 -2.66 9.85
N LYS A 283 -11.45 -2.65 11.09
CA LYS A 283 -12.78 -2.14 11.46
C LYS A 283 -12.65 -0.87 12.31
N SER A 284 -13.47 0.12 12.02
CA SER A 284 -13.57 1.35 12.82
C SER A 284 -13.94 1.03 14.27
N ALA A 285 -14.81 0.05 14.48
CA ALA A 285 -15.23 -0.38 15.81
C ALA A 285 -14.08 -0.97 16.65
N GLN A 286 -13.02 -1.49 16.03
CA GLN A 286 -11.89 -2.16 16.71
C GLN A 286 -10.66 -1.26 16.91
N GLU A 287 -10.50 -0.21 16.10
CA GLU A 287 -9.40 0.76 16.24
C GLU A 287 -9.51 1.55 17.56
N LEU A 288 -8.41 1.73 18.31
CA LEU A 288 -8.43 2.34 19.65
C LEU A 288 -9.26 1.57 20.71
N ALA A 289 -9.60 0.30 20.49
CA ALA A 289 -9.98 -0.61 21.57
C ALA A 289 -8.74 -1.00 22.40
N THR A 290 -8.92 -1.67 23.56
CA THR A 290 -7.83 -2.00 24.52
C THR A 290 -6.60 -2.68 23.89
N ASN A 291 -6.77 -3.37 22.77
CA ASN A 291 -5.75 -4.13 22.07
C ASN A 291 -5.34 -3.51 20.71
N ALA A 292 -5.61 -2.22 20.46
CA ALA A 292 -5.19 -1.49 19.27
C ALA A 292 -4.71 -0.06 19.65
N LEU A 293 -3.67 0.02 20.48
CA LEU A 293 -3.17 1.26 21.10
C LEU A 293 -1.68 1.55 20.83
N LYS A 294 -0.84 0.54 20.63
CA LYS A 294 0.61 0.62 20.49
C LYS A 294 1.04 1.54 19.34
N ARG A 295 0.38 1.48 18.18
CA ARG A 295 0.67 2.40 17.07
C ARG A 295 0.37 3.85 17.42
N TRP A 296 -0.74 4.09 18.12
CA TRP A 296 -1.11 5.42 18.59
C TRP A 296 -0.14 5.94 19.65
N VAL A 297 0.31 5.06 20.56
CA VAL A 297 1.35 5.37 21.54
C VAL A 297 2.66 5.75 20.83
N MET A 298 3.04 5.05 19.76
CA MET A 298 4.21 5.43 18.96
C MET A 298 4.08 6.83 18.36
N ILE A 299 2.93 7.14 17.75
CA ILE A 299 2.64 8.45 17.15
C ILE A 299 2.77 9.56 18.21
N ASP A 300 2.22 9.34 19.41
CA ASP A 300 2.26 10.31 20.50
C ASP A 300 3.66 10.44 21.11
N ALA A 301 4.39 9.33 21.22
CA ALA A 301 5.79 9.33 21.66
C ALA A 301 6.65 10.16 20.70
N ILE A 302 6.41 10.05 19.38
CA ILE A 302 7.12 10.86 18.40
C ILE A 302 6.76 12.35 18.55
N ALA A 303 5.47 12.65 18.71
CA ALA A 303 4.99 14.02 18.90
C ALA A 303 5.65 14.68 20.12
N THR A 304 5.66 13.99 21.26
CA THR A 304 6.19 14.49 22.53
C THR A 304 7.72 14.55 22.57
N THR A 305 8.40 13.54 22.03
CA THR A 305 9.86 13.40 22.15
C THR A 305 10.61 14.19 21.07
N TYR A 306 10.11 14.21 19.84
CA TYR A 306 10.85 14.73 18.68
C TYR A 306 10.24 15.99 18.06
N ASN A 307 8.96 16.28 18.33
CA ASN A 307 8.24 17.39 17.70
C ASN A 307 7.69 18.43 18.71
N SER A 308 8.23 18.45 19.94
CA SER A 308 7.84 19.42 20.97
C SER A 308 6.32 19.46 21.22
N GLY A 309 5.67 18.30 21.20
CA GLY A 309 4.24 18.12 21.40
C GLY A 309 3.38 18.28 20.14
N LYS A 310 3.95 18.62 18.98
CA LYS A 310 3.22 18.68 17.71
C LYS A 310 3.07 17.29 17.10
N ASN A 311 1.89 16.97 16.58
CA ASN A 311 1.63 15.68 15.93
C ASN A 311 2.59 15.41 14.76
N ILE A 312 2.56 14.23 14.15
CA ILE A 312 3.26 13.95 12.87
C ILE A 312 2.31 14.01 11.67
N TRP A 313 1.15 14.63 11.86
CA TRP A 313 0.08 14.80 10.88
C TRP A 313 -0.60 16.15 11.12
N THR A 314 -1.43 16.58 10.17
CA THR A 314 -2.15 17.84 10.27
C THR A 314 -3.67 17.68 10.28
N PHE A 315 -4.19 16.66 9.60
CA PHE A 315 -5.62 16.33 9.64
C PHE A 315 -5.84 14.81 9.61
N VAL A 316 -7.09 14.39 9.85
CA VAL A 316 -7.50 12.99 9.76
C VAL A 316 -8.33 12.77 8.50
N LEU A 317 -7.94 11.78 7.69
CA LEU A 317 -8.72 11.30 6.56
C LEU A 317 -9.39 9.98 6.93
N ASP A 318 -10.70 10.01 7.12
CA ASP A 318 -11.46 8.81 7.49
C ASP A 318 -12.02 8.08 6.26
N TRP A 319 -11.25 7.10 5.80
CA TRP A 319 -11.61 6.14 4.76
C TRP A 319 -11.95 4.76 5.35
N SER A 320 -12.20 4.68 6.65
CA SER A 320 -12.55 3.43 7.33
C SER A 320 -14.05 3.10 7.18
N GLY A 321 -14.49 1.98 7.77
CA GLY A 321 -15.91 1.66 7.95
C GLY A 321 -16.43 0.56 7.05
N ARG A 322 -15.74 0.20 5.96
CA ARG A 322 -16.26 -0.82 5.02
C ARG A 322 -16.39 -2.21 5.67
N ASN A 323 -15.46 -2.59 6.55
CA ASN A 323 -15.51 -3.87 7.27
C ASN A 323 -16.44 -3.85 8.51
N ASP A 324 -17.01 -2.70 8.86
CA ASP A 324 -18.07 -2.53 9.88
C ASP A 324 -19.48 -2.76 9.29
N VAL A 325 -19.54 -3.41 8.13
CA VAL A 325 -20.76 -3.71 7.37
C VAL A 325 -21.87 -4.25 8.27
N ASN A 326 -23.07 -3.69 8.12
CA ASN A 326 -24.24 -4.06 8.90
C ASN A 326 -25.50 -4.05 8.02
N ALA A 327 -26.51 -4.83 8.39
CA ALA A 327 -27.81 -4.81 7.69
C ALA A 327 -28.56 -3.48 7.91
N THR A 328 -28.27 -2.80 9.02
CA THR A 328 -28.85 -1.49 9.38
C THR A 328 -27.87 -0.37 9.07
N ALA A 329 -28.24 0.54 8.17
CA ALA A 329 -27.40 1.66 7.71
C ALA A 329 -26.92 2.57 8.87
N ALA A 330 -27.81 2.87 9.82
CA ALA A 330 -27.47 3.69 10.98
C ALA A 330 -26.40 3.05 11.87
N THR A 331 -26.48 1.72 12.10
CA THR A 331 -25.48 0.98 12.88
C THR A 331 -24.13 0.96 12.17
N TRP A 332 -24.14 0.77 10.85
CA TRP A 332 -22.92 0.80 10.04
C TRP A 332 -22.24 2.17 10.08
N ALA A 333 -22.99 3.24 9.81
CA ALA A 333 -22.46 4.60 9.83
C ALA A 333 -22.03 5.05 11.25
N ALA A 334 -22.74 4.59 12.30
CA ALA A 334 -22.36 4.88 13.69
C ALA A 334 -20.98 4.30 14.04
N ALA A 335 -20.67 3.07 13.63
CA ALA A 335 -19.34 2.48 13.85
C ALA A 335 -18.23 3.31 13.16
N LYS A 336 -18.45 3.68 11.90
CA LYS A 336 -17.52 4.53 11.14
C LYS A 336 -17.30 5.88 11.80
N THR A 337 -18.37 6.58 12.18
CA THR A 337 -18.31 7.95 12.71
C THR A 337 -17.85 8.04 14.16
N ALA A 338 -18.04 6.98 14.97
CA ALA A 338 -17.59 6.95 16.36
C ALA A 338 -16.07 6.97 16.51
N LEU A 339 -15.33 6.34 15.58
CA LEU A 339 -13.87 6.36 15.60
C LEU A 339 -13.30 7.79 15.51
N PRO A 340 -13.55 8.58 14.45
CA PRO A 340 -13.10 9.96 14.36
C PRO A 340 -13.78 10.88 15.39
N GLY A 341 -15.09 10.73 15.58
CA GLY A 341 -15.89 11.66 16.39
C GLY A 341 -15.70 11.54 17.89
N THR A 342 -15.43 10.34 18.40
CA THR A 342 -15.26 10.09 19.83
C THR A 342 -13.82 9.75 20.17
N ARG A 343 -13.21 8.78 19.49
CA ARG A 343 -11.90 8.23 19.92
C ARG A 343 -10.74 9.14 19.51
N VAL A 344 -10.71 9.56 18.25
CA VAL A 344 -9.67 10.48 17.75
C VAL A 344 -9.81 11.87 18.39
N ARG A 345 -11.01 12.47 18.37
CA ARG A 345 -11.24 13.76 19.04
C ARG A 345 -11.05 13.69 20.55
N GLY A 346 -11.35 12.56 21.19
CA GLY A 346 -11.04 12.35 22.60
C GLY A 346 -9.53 12.35 22.87
N ARG A 347 -8.73 11.78 21.94
CA ARG A 347 -7.27 11.71 22.07
C ARG A 347 -6.56 13.01 21.71
N TYR A 348 -6.97 13.69 20.63
CA TYR A 348 -6.26 14.84 20.06
C TYR A 348 -7.01 16.17 20.16
N GLY A 349 -8.19 16.18 20.77
CA GLY A 349 -9.01 17.36 21.00
C GLY A 349 -10.16 17.54 19.99
N ALA A 350 -11.22 18.20 20.46
CA ALA A 350 -12.45 18.42 19.69
C ALA A 350 -12.24 19.23 18.39
N GLY A 351 -11.21 20.08 18.35
CA GLY A 351 -10.83 20.89 17.19
C GLY A 351 -10.09 20.14 16.08
N THR A 352 -9.86 18.82 16.22
CA THR A 352 -9.20 18.02 15.17
C THR A 352 -9.98 18.13 13.85
N HIS A 353 -9.30 18.53 12.77
CA HIS A 353 -9.87 18.60 11.42
C HIS A 353 -9.96 17.19 10.82
N ILE A 354 -11.18 16.77 10.47
CA ILE A 354 -11.47 15.42 9.97
C ILE A 354 -12.23 15.51 8.66
N VAL A 355 -11.76 14.78 7.65
CA VAL A 355 -12.42 14.63 6.35
C VAL A 355 -12.92 13.20 6.19
N GLY A 356 -14.22 13.03 6.03
CA GLY A 356 -14.86 11.72 5.82
C GLY A 356 -14.94 11.34 4.35
N VAL A 357 -14.75 10.06 4.02
CA VAL A 357 -14.90 9.52 2.66
C VAL A 357 -16.00 8.46 2.63
N THR A 358 -16.78 8.44 1.55
CA THR A 358 -17.82 7.41 1.33
C THR A 358 -17.24 6.00 1.17
N ILE A 359 -18.05 5.00 1.54
CA ILE A 359 -17.70 3.58 1.59
C ILE A 359 -18.03 2.91 0.24
N TRP A 360 -17.19 1.97 -0.19
CA TRP A 360 -17.35 1.23 -1.46
C TRP A 360 -18.07 -0.12 -1.31
N PRO A 361 -18.71 -0.62 -2.39
CA PRO A 361 -19.53 -1.82 -2.34
C PRO A 361 -18.73 -3.11 -2.47
N THR A 362 -19.40 -4.23 -2.18
CA THR A 362 -19.01 -5.57 -2.63
C THR A 362 -20.03 -6.04 -3.65
N VAL A 363 -19.58 -6.75 -4.68
CA VAL A 363 -20.47 -7.32 -5.69
C VAL A 363 -20.26 -8.82 -5.83
N GLY A 364 -21.15 -9.50 -6.53
CA GLY A 364 -20.91 -10.82 -7.10
C GLY A 364 -20.98 -10.72 -8.62
N SER A 365 -20.56 -11.76 -9.34
CA SER A 365 -20.70 -11.80 -10.80
C SER A 365 -21.03 -13.21 -11.29
N THR A 366 -21.87 -13.29 -12.32
CA THR A 366 -22.20 -14.55 -13.01
C THR A 366 -21.27 -14.88 -14.17
N ASP A 367 -20.38 -13.97 -14.57
CA ASP A 367 -19.45 -14.14 -15.70
C ASP A 367 -18.00 -13.81 -15.36
N SER A 368 -17.66 -13.91 -14.06
CA SER A 368 -16.32 -13.58 -13.54
C SER A 368 -15.91 -12.11 -13.72
N GLY A 369 -16.86 -11.18 -13.67
CA GLY A 369 -16.61 -9.74 -13.75
C GLY A 369 -16.25 -9.25 -15.15
N ARG A 370 -16.64 -10.02 -16.17
CA ARG A 370 -16.38 -9.67 -17.57
C ARG A 370 -17.24 -8.48 -17.99
N THR A 371 -18.54 -8.53 -17.70
CA THR A 371 -19.49 -7.47 -18.09
C THR A 371 -20.09 -6.75 -16.88
N VAL A 372 -20.43 -5.48 -17.04
CA VAL A 372 -21.13 -4.70 -15.99
C VAL A 372 -22.50 -5.33 -15.71
N ALA A 373 -23.18 -5.80 -16.75
CA ALA A 373 -24.51 -6.38 -16.64
C ALA A 373 -24.54 -7.62 -15.73
N ALA A 374 -23.49 -8.44 -15.74
CA ALA A 374 -23.38 -9.66 -14.97
C ALA A 374 -23.09 -9.45 -13.47
N TYR A 375 -22.80 -8.21 -13.03
CA TYR A 375 -22.65 -7.96 -11.60
C TYR A 375 -24.00 -8.02 -10.88
N THR A 376 -24.01 -8.72 -9.75
CA THR A 376 -25.11 -8.79 -8.79
C THR A 376 -24.74 -8.00 -7.54
N VAL A 377 -25.61 -7.09 -7.10
CA VAL A 377 -25.42 -6.27 -5.90
C VAL A 377 -26.47 -6.66 -4.87
N ALA A 378 -26.04 -7.23 -3.74
CA ALA A 378 -26.96 -7.57 -2.66
C ALA A 378 -27.53 -6.29 -2.01
N THR A 379 -28.73 -6.36 -1.43
CA THR A 379 -29.42 -5.22 -0.78
C THR A 379 -28.52 -4.45 0.19
N GLN A 380 -27.70 -5.19 0.96
CA GLN A 380 -26.75 -4.62 1.90
C GLN A 380 -25.72 -3.68 1.23
N TRP A 381 -25.25 -4.04 0.04
CA TRP A 381 -24.25 -3.29 -0.73
C TRP A 381 -24.86 -2.33 -1.75
N GLY A 382 -26.19 -2.35 -1.91
CA GLY A 382 -26.98 -1.39 -2.69
C GLY A 382 -27.66 -0.37 -1.78
N ALA A 383 -28.94 -0.58 -1.51
CA ALA A 383 -29.78 0.38 -0.77
C ALA A 383 -29.26 0.70 0.63
N THR A 384 -28.84 -0.30 1.42
CA THR A 384 -28.34 -0.06 2.79
C THR A 384 -27.04 0.76 2.77
N LEU A 385 -26.10 0.43 1.87
CA LEU A 385 -24.86 1.20 1.69
C LEU A 385 -25.16 2.64 1.24
N ALA A 386 -26.09 2.84 0.30
CA ALA A 386 -26.48 4.18 -0.14
C ALA A 386 -27.01 5.03 1.04
N SER A 387 -27.86 4.44 1.90
CA SER A 387 -28.31 5.11 3.13
C SER A 387 -27.16 5.38 4.12
N ALA A 388 -26.22 4.45 4.29
CA ALA A 388 -25.06 4.66 5.16
C ALA A 388 -24.15 5.79 4.63
N ASN A 389 -23.89 5.83 3.32
CA ASN A 389 -23.12 6.88 2.68
C ASN A 389 -23.82 8.25 2.76
N ALA A 390 -25.15 8.31 2.67
CA ALA A 390 -25.89 9.54 2.91
C ALA A 390 -25.70 10.07 4.35
N ILE A 391 -25.70 9.17 5.35
CA ILE A 391 -25.41 9.54 6.75
C ILE A 391 -23.96 10.05 6.89
N VAL A 392 -22.99 9.40 6.23
CA VAL A 392 -21.59 9.84 6.23
C VAL A 392 -21.45 11.24 5.65
N LEU A 393 -22.06 11.50 4.49
CA LEU A 393 -21.98 12.80 3.81
C LEU A 393 -22.64 13.93 4.61
N ALA A 394 -23.69 13.64 5.37
CA ALA A 394 -24.41 14.59 6.21
C ALA A 394 -23.85 14.72 7.65
N SER A 395 -22.86 13.92 8.02
CA SER A 395 -22.41 13.84 9.42
C SER A 395 -21.67 15.10 9.87
N ALA A 396 -22.13 15.70 10.97
CA ALA A 396 -21.47 16.82 11.65
C ALA A 396 -20.16 16.42 12.35
N VAL A 397 -19.82 15.12 12.41
CA VAL A 397 -18.52 14.66 12.90
C VAL A 397 -17.40 15.11 11.96
N TYR A 398 -17.66 15.16 10.66
CA TYR A 398 -16.66 15.55 9.67
C TYR A 398 -16.70 17.05 9.41
N ASN A 399 -15.51 17.66 9.34
CA ASN A 399 -15.38 19.07 8.93
C ASN A 399 -15.66 19.24 7.43
N LYS A 400 -15.31 18.23 6.63
CA LYS A 400 -15.60 18.12 5.20
C LYS A 400 -15.82 16.66 4.82
N THR A 401 -16.49 16.42 3.70
CA THR A 401 -16.71 15.08 3.18
C THR A 401 -16.31 14.98 1.70
N ILE A 402 -15.83 13.81 1.28
CA ILE A 402 -15.50 13.45 -0.10
C ILE A 402 -16.44 12.33 -0.52
N ASP A 403 -17.21 12.56 -1.58
CA ASP A 403 -17.96 11.47 -2.21
C ASP A 403 -17.10 10.77 -3.26
N ALA A 404 -16.40 9.71 -2.84
CA ALA A 404 -15.56 8.90 -3.71
C ALA A 404 -16.31 7.69 -4.30
N PHE A 405 -17.59 7.50 -3.97
CA PHE A 405 -18.37 6.36 -4.44
C PHE A 405 -18.60 6.43 -5.97
N PRO A 406 -19.04 7.55 -6.57
CA PRO A 406 -19.24 7.64 -8.02
C PRO A 406 -17.98 7.34 -8.84
N ALA A 407 -16.79 7.69 -8.33
CA ALA A 407 -15.52 7.41 -9.00
C ALA A 407 -15.26 5.90 -9.16
N PHE A 408 -15.75 5.09 -8.20
CA PHE A 408 -15.62 3.63 -8.16
C PHE A 408 -16.64 2.92 -9.06
N MET A 409 -17.77 3.57 -9.41
CA MET A 409 -18.85 2.95 -10.17
C MET A 409 -18.64 3.07 -11.68
N SER A 410 -19.31 2.21 -12.46
CA SER A 410 -19.33 2.25 -13.92
C SER A 410 -20.12 3.47 -14.42
N ASP A 411 -19.78 3.93 -15.62
CA ASP A 411 -20.52 5.01 -16.31
C ASP A 411 -21.80 4.47 -16.98
N THR A 412 -21.82 3.20 -17.35
CA THR A 412 -22.96 2.54 -18.01
C THR A 412 -24.08 2.17 -17.06
N ASP A 413 -23.73 1.83 -15.82
CA ASP A 413 -24.66 1.56 -14.72
C ASP A 413 -24.00 2.04 -13.41
N PRO A 414 -24.41 3.22 -12.87
CA PRO A 414 -23.80 3.78 -11.67
C PRO A 414 -24.14 2.99 -10.40
N THR A 415 -24.97 1.95 -10.48
CA THR A 415 -25.24 1.02 -9.37
C THR A 415 -24.26 -0.15 -9.34
N LYS A 416 -23.43 -0.32 -10.38
CA LYS A 416 -22.45 -1.41 -10.50
C LYS A 416 -21.03 -0.88 -10.77
N PRO A 417 -19.99 -1.58 -10.30
CA PRO A 417 -18.61 -1.26 -10.66
C PRO A 417 -18.31 -1.60 -12.13
N PRO A 418 -17.19 -1.10 -12.70
CA PRO A 418 -16.79 -1.44 -14.06
C PRO A 418 -16.50 -2.95 -14.24
N GLY A 419 -16.90 -3.50 -15.38
CA GLY A 419 -16.54 -4.84 -15.86
C GLY A 419 -15.24 -4.82 -16.67
N ALA A 420 -14.67 -5.99 -16.96
CA ALA A 420 -13.47 -6.09 -17.80
C ALA A 420 -13.66 -5.45 -19.19
N GLU A 421 -14.87 -5.53 -19.75
CA GLU A 421 -15.26 -4.89 -21.03
C GLU A 421 -14.97 -3.38 -21.08
N THR A 422 -14.88 -2.71 -19.93
CA THR A 422 -14.59 -1.27 -19.85
C THR A 422 -13.10 -0.95 -19.97
N PHE A 423 -12.24 -1.96 -20.08
CA PHE A 423 -10.79 -1.84 -20.17
C PHE A 423 -10.22 -2.61 -21.38
N PRO A 424 -10.56 -2.25 -22.62
CA PRO A 424 -10.00 -2.91 -23.80
C PRO A 424 -8.48 -2.69 -23.88
N LEU A 425 -7.73 -3.77 -24.11
CA LEU A 425 -6.26 -3.76 -24.20
C LEU A 425 -5.74 -4.18 -25.59
N GLY A 426 -6.64 -4.33 -26.56
CA GLY A 426 -6.33 -4.86 -27.88
C GLY A 426 -6.50 -6.38 -27.92
N ASN A 427 -5.50 -7.08 -28.44
CA ASN A 427 -5.57 -8.51 -28.67
C ASN A 427 -4.34 -9.21 -28.10
N VAL A 428 -4.47 -10.50 -27.82
CA VAL A 428 -3.33 -11.38 -27.57
C VAL A 428 -2.50 -11.46 -28.86
N VAL A 429 -1.20 -11.18 -28.75
CA VAL A 429 -0.30 -11.07 -29.91
C VAL A 429 0.30 -12.43 -30.28
N GLY A 430 0.61 -13.25 -29.28
CA GLY A 430 1.21 -14.56 -29.48
C GLY A 430 1.40 -15.31 -28.18
N HIS A 431 1.86 -16.54 -28.30
CA HIS A 431 2.12 -17.44 -27.17
C HIS A 431 3.51 -18.07 -27.33
N PRO A 432 4.34 -18.12 -26.27
CA PRO A 432 5.63 -18.81 -26.32
C PRO A 432 5.56 -20.32 -25.99
N GLY A 433 4.38 -20.91 -25.78
CA GLY A 433 4.20 -22.32 -25.36
C GLY A 433 3.36 -23.19 -26.30
N ASN A 434 3.43 -24.53 -26.14
CA ASN A 434 2.66 -25.50 -26.92
C ASN A 434 1.15 -25.37 -26.62
N GLN A 435 0.32 -25.20 -27.64
CA GLN A 435 -1.12 -24.87 -27.51
C GLN A 435 -2.05 -26.09 -27.54
N ASP A 436 -1.58 -27.22 -27.06
CA ASP A 436 -2.31 -28.48 -27.10
C ASP A 436 -3.48 -28.54 -26.09
N GLY A 437 -3.68 -27.50 -25.26
CA GLY A 437 -4.68 -27.49 -24.20
C GLY A 437 -4.37 -28.44 -23.03
N VAL A 438 -3.15 -28.97 -22.98
CA VAL A 438 -2.67 -29.92 -21.96
C VAL A 438 -1.38 -29.41 -21.31
N THR A 439 -0.52 -28.77 -22.08
CA THR A 439 0.74 -28.19 -21.65
C THR A 439 0.49 -26.88 -20.93
N THR A 440 0.99 -26.80 -19.70
CA THR A 440 0.97 -25.56 -18.93
C THR A 440 2.04 -24.60 -19.42
N TRP A 441 1.75 -23.31 -19.37
CA TRP A 441 2.68 -22.25 -19.72
C TRP A 441 2.65 -21.14 -18.67
N ASP A 442 3.79 -20.48 -18.48
CA ASP A 442 3.97 -19.41 -17.51
C ASP A 442 4.17 -18.04 -18.16
N THR A 443 4.14 -17.95 -19.49
CA THR A 443 4.50 -16.74 -20.24
C THR A 443 3.47 -16.45 -21.34
N MET A 444 3.11 -15.17 -21.53
CA MET A 444 2.25 -14.66 -22.61
C MET A 444 2.91 -13.51 -23.36
N ARG A 445 2.73 -13.44 -24.68
CA ARG A 445 3.14 -12.28 -25.47
C ARG A 445 1.97 -11.32 -25.68
N LEU A 446 2.11 -10.11 -25.17
CA LEU A 446 1.06 -9.08 -25.14
C LEU A 446 1.60 -7.74 -25.68
N PRO A 447 0.73 -6.77 -26.00
CA PRO A 447 1.17 -5.41 -26.30
C PRO A 447 1.98 -4.81 -25.14
N THR A 448 3.02 -4.02 -25.43
CA THR A 448 3.87 -3.37 -24.40
C THR A 448 3.12 -2.35 -23.56
N THR A 449 1.94 -1.91 -24.01
CA THR A 449 1.03 -1.00 -23.30
C THR A 449 0.32 -1.69 -22.12
N VAL A 450 0.30 -3.02 -22.08
CA VAL A 450 -0.26 -3.77 -20.95
C VAL A 450 0.64 -3.64 -19.73
N LEU A 451 0.04 -3.36 -18.58
CA LEU A 451 0.79 -3.06 -17.36
C LEU A 451 1.17 -4.34 -16.60
N GLN A 452 2.42 -4.42 -16.15
CA GLN A 452 2.81 -5.42 -15.16
C GLN A 452 1.97 -5.22 -13.87
N GLY A 453 1.62 -6.33 -13.22
CA GLY A 453 0.74 -6.35 -12.06
C GLY A 453 -0.74 -6.24 -12.41
N ALA A 454 -1.08 -6.08 -13.69
CA ALA A 454 -2.46 -6.17 -14.14
C ALA A 454 -2.97 -7.61 -14.10
N ARG A 455 -4.25 -7.74 -13.79
CA ARG A 455 -5.02 -8.94 -14.12
C ARG A 455 -5.68 -8.68 -15.46
N VAL A 456 -5.48 -9.59 -16.40
CA VAL A 456 -6.05 -9.53 -17.75
C VAL A 456 -7.03 -10.68 -17.94
N MET A 457 -8.01 -10.44 -18.81
CA MET A 457 -9.01 -11.40 -19.25
C MET A 457 -8.92 -11.53 -20.76
N PHE A 458 -9.00 -12.76 -21.28
CA PHE A 458 -9.06 -13.00 -22.71
C PHE A 458 -9.95 -14.19 -23.04
N GLU A 459 -10.46 -14.18 -24.26
CA GLU A 459 -11.23 -15.28 -24.82
C GLU A 459 -10.26 -16.40 -25.27
N TYR A 460 -10.44 -17.60 -24.74
CA TYR A 460 -9.56 -18.74 -25.08
C TYR A 460 -10.23 -19.75 -26.02
N SER A 461 -11.53 -19.62 -26.19
CA SER A 461 -12.37 -20.30 -27.17
C SER A 461 -13.66 -19.49 -27.32
N PRO A 462 -14.39 -19.56 -28.46
CA PRO A 462 -15.59 -18.77 -28.66
C PRO A 462 -16.58 -18.85 -27.48
N GLY A 463 -16.85 -17.71 -26.83
CA GLY A 463 -17.72 -17.58 -25.66
C GLY A 463 -17.10 -17.98 -24.32
N LEU A 464 -15.85 -18.48 -24.29
CA LEU A 464 -15.16 -18.96 -23.11
C LEU A 464 -13.97 -18.07 -22.75
N PHE A 465 -13.98 -17.55 -21.52
CA PHE A 465 -13.01 -16.57 -21.04
C PHE A 465 -12.16 -17.14 -19.90
N THR A 466 -10.92 -16.67 -19.82
CA THR A 466 -10.02 -16.97 -18.71
C THR A 466 -9.26 -15.72 -18.29
N ASN A 467 -8.59 -15.79 -17.15
CA ASN A 467 -7.87 -14.68 -16.54
C ASN A 467 -6.43 -15.04 -16.25
N ARG A 468 -5.52 -14.07 -16.34
CA ARG A 468 -4.12 -14.17 -15.91
C ARG A 468 -3.68 -12.92 -15.19
N THR A 469 -2.80 -13.07 -14.22
CA THR A 469 -2.15 -11.97 -13.50
C THR A 469 -0.72 -11.87 -13.98
N LEU A 470 -0.36 -10.72 -14.57
CA LEU A 470 0.96 -10.46 -15.13
C LEU A 470 1.92 -10.10 -14.00
N VAL A 471 2.84 -11.00 -13.65
CA VAL A 471 3.70 -10.80 -12.48
C VAL A 471 5.05 -10.19 -12.83
N GLU A 472 5.51 -10.34 -14.07
CA GLU A 472 6.83 -9.87 -14.48
C GLU A 472 6.86 -9.62 -15.99
N LYS A 473 7.44 -8.50 -16.43
CA LYS A 473 7.76 -8.28 -17.85
C LYS A 473 9.15 -8.86 -18.13
N LYS A 474 9.23 -9.97 -18.85
CA LYS A 474 10.48 -10.71 -19.12
C LYS A 474 11.29 -10.05 -20.24
N THR A 475 10.67 -9.77 -21.38
CA THR A 475 11.39 -9.32 -22.58
C THR A 475 10.55 -8.33 -23.36
N ASP A 476 11.13 -7.17 -23.68
CA ASP A 476 10.57 -6.21 -24.63
C ASP A 476 11.22 -6.43 -26.00
N TYR A 477 10.42 -6.69 -27.03
CA TYR A 477 10.93 -7.01 -28.36
C TYR A 477 11.19 -5.77 -29.22
N GLY A 478 10.86 -4.56 -28.75
CA GLY A 478 11.04 -3.31 -29.50
C GLY A 478 10.09 -3.13 -30.68
N ASP A 479 9.19 -4.08 -30.92
CA ASP A 479 8.17 -4.07 -31.98
C ASP A 479 6.76 -3.70 -31.44
N GLY A 480 6.69 -3.18 -30.21
CA GLY A 480 5.43 -2.89 -29.52
C GLY A 480 4.86 -4.08 -28.74
N THR A 481 5.58 -5.19 -28.63
CA THR A 481 5.15 -6.40 -27.93
C THR A 481 6.17 -6.83 -26.86
N ALA A 482 5.69 -7.55 -25.84
CA ALA A 482 6.54 -8.04 -24.77
C ALA A 482 6.02 -9.36 -24.19
N ASP A 483 6.96 -10.16 -23.68
CA ASP A 483 6.66 -11.35 -22.92
C ASP A 483 6.44 -11.01 -21.44
N PHE A 484 5.34 -11.53 -20.89
CA PHE A 484 4.97 -11.39 -19.50
C PHE A 484 4.88 -12.76 -18.84
N ARG A 485 5.51 -12.92 -17.67
CA ARG A 485 5.25 -14.05 -16.78
C ARG A 485 3.85 -13.91 -16.19
N VAL A 486 3.11 -15.00 -16.12
CA VAL A 486 1.78 -15.08 -15.49
C VAL A 486 1.82 -15.92 -14.21
N ALA A 487 1.00 -15.56 -13.23
CA ALA A 487 0.86 -16.34 -11.99
C ALA A 487 0.03 -17.62 -12.18
N GLU A 488 -1.10 -17.52 -12.90
CA GLU A 488 -1.97 -18.67 -13.14
C GLU A 488 -1.41 -19.54 -14.28
N VAL A 489 -0.57 -20.52 -13.92
CA VAL A 489 0.04 -21.50 -14.82
C VAL A 489 -0.96 -22.63 -15.09
N LEU A 490 -1.73 -22.51 -16.17
CA LEU A 490 -2.85 -23.41 -16.51
C LEU A 490 -2.70 -23.96 -17.93
N ALA A 491 -3.28 -25.13 -18.19
CA ALA A 491 -3.40 -25.75 -19.52
C ALA A 491 -4.47 -25.02 -20.37
N THR A 492 -4.16 -23.76 -20.65
CA THR A 492 -4.80 -22.79 -21.55
C THR A 492 -4.57 -22.97 -23.04
N ASN A 493 -5.53 -23.29 -23.91
CA ASN A 493 -5.34 -22.86 -25.32
C ASN A 493 -5.37 -21.32 -25.34
N VAL A 494 -4.49 -20.65 -26.09
CA VAL A 494 -4.49 -19.19 -26.19
C VAL A 494 -4.83 -18.79 -27.61
N GLN A 495 -5.98 -18.15 -27.75
CA GLN A 495 -6.44 -17.46 -28.93
C GLN A 495 -5.43 -16.44 -29.48
N ASP A 496 -4.61 -16.72 -30.49
CA ASP A 496 -3.95 -15.60 -31.19
C ASP A 496 -5.03 -14.67 -31.75
N ASN A 497 -4.80 -13.36 -31.59
CA ASN A 497 -5.80 -12.32 -31.86
C ASN A 497 -7.05 -12.36 -30.97
N ALA A 498 -7.11 -13.16 -29.89
CA ALA A 498 -8.22 -13.09 -28.94
C ALA A 498 -8.31 -11.70 -28.31
N MET A 499 -9.55 -11.26 -28.06
CA MET A 499 -9.80 -10.01 -27.36
C MET A 499 -9.14 -10.03 -25.98
N LEU A 500 -8.37 -9.00 -25.68
CA LEU A 500 -7.68 -8.81 -24.41
C LEU A 500 -8.29 -7.64 -23.65
N MET A 501 -8.61 -7.86 -22.39
CA MET A 501 -9.24 -6.88 -21.51
C MET A 501 -8.50 -6.81 -20.17
N GLY A 502 -8.49 -5.63 -19.55
CA GLY A 502 -8.08 -5.45 -18.16
C GLY A 502 -9.20 -5.88 -17.22
N HIS A 503 -8.90 -6.68 -16.20
CA HIS A 503 -9.91 -7.06 -15.21
C HIS A 503 -10.06 -5.98 -14.13
N ALA A 504 -11.28 -5.80 -13.63
CA ALA A 504 -11.58 -4.82 -12.60
C ALA A 504 -11.26 -5.25 -11.14
N TYR A 505 -11.07 -6.55 -10.87
CA TYR A 505 -10.99 -7.12 -9.52
C TYR A 505 -9.90 -8.19 -9.44
N THR A 506 -9.31 -8.37 -8.27
CA THR A 506 -8.42 -9.51 -7.97
C THR A 506 -9.28 -10.73 -7.61
N ALA A 507 -8.79 -11.94 -7.86
CA ALA A 507 -9.60 -13.16 -7.95
C ALA A 507 -10.65 -13.37 -6.83
N ALA A 508 -11.85 -13.81 -7.28
CA ALA A 508 -12.98 -14.40 -6.54
C ALA A 508 -13.76 -13.56 -5.52
N ASP A 509 -13.14 -12.61 -4.81
CA ASP A 509 -13.85 -11.92 -3.72
C ASP A 509 -14.78 -10.79 -4.18
N PHE A 510 -14.49 -10.18 -5.34
CA PHE A 510 -15.21 -8.99 -5.85
C PHE A 510 -15.28 -7.84 -4.84
N ILE A 511 -14.24 -7.75 -4.01
CA ILE A 511 -14.00 -6.72 -3.02
C ILE A 511 -12.84 -5.84 -3.50
N HIS A 512 -11.72 -6.47 -3.84
CA HIS A 512 -10.47 -5.75 -4.05
C HIS A 512 -10.28 -5.40 -5.54
N PRO A 513 -10.17 -4.10 -5.90
CA PRO A 513 -9.98 -3.70 -7.28
C PRO A 513 -8.59 -4.14 -7.80
N ALA A 514 -8.56 -4.60 -9.05
CA ALA A 514 -7.32 -4.85 -9.79
C ALA A 514 -6.78 -3.54 -10.41
N LEU A 515 -5.56 -3.59 -10.94
CA LEU A 515 -4.79 -2.39 -11.32
C LEU A 515 -5.56 -1.41 -12.23
N TYR A 516 -6.26 -1.89 -13.25
CA TYR A 516 -7.01 -1.01 -14.15
C TYR A 516 -8.18 -0.30 -13.47
N HIS A 517 -8.90 -0.98 -12.58
CA HIS A 517 -9.95 -0.34 -11.78
C HIS A 517 -9.34 0.65 -10.77
N VAL A 518 -8.20 0.32 -10.14
CA VAL A 518 -7.47 1.26 -9.28
C VAL A 518 -7.13 2.55 -10.04
N LEU A 519 -6.51 2.43 -11.21
CA LEU A 519 -6.10 3.59 -12.01
C LEU A 519 -7.30 4.42 -12.49
N ARG A 520 -8.38 3.76 -12.91
CA ARG A 520 -9.64 4.44 -13.28
C ARG A 520 -10.23 5.21 -12.11
N THR A 521 -10.31 4.61 -10.92
CA THR A 521 -10.89 5.29 -9.75
C THR A 521 -10.02 6.47 -9.34
N VAL A 522 -8.69 6.32 -9.32
CA VAL A 522 -7.75 7.42 -9.03
C VAL A 522 -7.96 8.60 -9.98
N SER A 523 -8.10 8.36 -11.29
CA SER A 523 -8.29 9.43 -12.27
C SER A 523 -9.64 10.13 -12.16
N ARG A 524 -10.61 9.52 -11.47
CA ARG A 524 -11.99 10.04 -11.34
C ARG A 524 -12.27 10.71 -10.00
N ILE A 525 -11.39 10.58 -9.00
CA ILE A 525 -11.45 11.40 -7.79
C ILE A 525 -10.74 12.72 -8.09
N PRO A 526 -11.43 13.86 -8.17
CA PRO A 526 -10.81 15.13 -8.55
C PRO A 526 -9.70 15.53 -7.57
N GLN A 527 -8.55 16.00 -8.07
CA GLN A 527 -7.48 16.52 -7.22
C GLN A 527 -7.92 17.77 -6.42
N SER A 528 -8.95 18.48 -6.89
CA SER A 528 -9.57 19.61 -6.16
C SER A 528 -10.15 19.20 -4.80
N GLU A 529 -10.50 17.93 -4.60
CA GLU A 529 -10.99 17.39 -3.32
C GLU A 529 -9.95 17.56 -2.19
N LYS A 530 -8.65 17.56 -2.51
CA LYS A 530 -7.57 17.80 -1.55
C LYS A 530 -7.65 19.18 -0.89
N SER A 531 -8.34 20.16 -1.50
CA SER A 531 -8.57 21.47 -0.87
C SER A 531 -9.34 21.38 0.45
N LYS A 532 -10.11 20.31 0.67
CA LYS A 532 -10.86 20.05 1.90
C LYS A 532 -9.96 19.71 3.10
N PHE A 533 -8.67 19.47 2.89
CA PHE A 533 -7.71 19.09 3.93
C PHE A 533 -7.16 20.28 4.73
N TYR A 534 -7.38 21.49 4.24
CA TYR A 534 -7.06 22.70 4.97
C TYR A 534 -8.22 23.07 5.89
N PRO A 535 -7.95 23.50 7.13
CA PRO A 535 -8.98 24.14 7.93
C PRO A 535 -9.47 25.39 7.18
N ALA A 536 -10.78 25.68 7.26
CA ALA A 536 -11.31 26.92 6.70
C ALA A 536 -10.69 28.13 7.43
N ALA A 537 -10.50 29.24 6.71
CA ALA A 537 -10.09 30.52 7.30
C ALA A 537 -11.14 31.07 8.26
#